data_AF-A0A6G2K877-F1
#
_entry.id   AF-A0A6G2K877-F1
#
_cell.length_a   1.000
_cell.length_b   1.000
_cell.length_c   1.000
_cell.angle_alpha   90.00
_cell.angle_beta   90.00
_cell.angle_gamma   90.00
#
_symmetry.space_group_name_H-M   'P 1'
#
loop_
_entity.id
_entity.type
_entity.pdbx_description
1 polymer ?
#
loop_
_entity_poly.entity_id
_entity_poly.type
_entity_poly.pdbx_seq_one_letter_code
_entity_poly.pdbx_strand_id
1 'polypeptide(L)'
;MYVENFRRGIVPREGQKYILEQMESLIKSGYRQIIISAPTGIGKSYVAKAIADTLGEAFIITSTKLLQDQYRTDFVELKSIKGKSNFECRQLMKKDGVGSVSRALLKGLTCDKGRCVIKKDGKIKETCQYKEGGDDEQCTYYKQKDAGLAYNQTILNYAMYFHLKAFQSDLPGMERSVVIFDEAHTIENEVVRFIGYDVWGSYLTETDLDQKNFELESIDGMLSLLESLKVGYKYMLQQNTEPKNAREIMTQKRMEQRLDGIITASRDIRGDPQNFIMQEPEFDDQGSLKRISVAPLNISEYTKELFDSDIQVYMSATIDRTNFSKIMGFKDCGFINVPKSPFPPENRRVIFNNVARLSSRSPESDDIAVARVIDSVMAMYPDSRGLILTSSKYRCQNLKRRLGPAQARRIQLAHSVNEDSSTIDEVLECHSDIPNGVLLSSSLWQGIDLKGDLSRFQIIEKCPYPYLGDRRVKAKNQADRSWYVYQTVIKLLQGFGRSIRDSEDHATTYVMDSSVQSLLSRNREMVPAAYHDVLF
;
A
#
# COMPACT_ATOMS: atom_id res chain seq x y z
N MET A 1 -2.39 -23.47 23.31
CA MET A 1 -3.52 -23.28 22.37
C MET A 1 -3.07 -22.76 21.00
N TYR A 2 -2.40 -21.60 20.92
CA TYR A 2 -2.01 -21.01 19.62
C TYR A 2 -1.03 -21.89 18.82
N VAL A 3 -0.08 -22.52 19.51
CA VAL A 3 0.89 -23.44 18.90
C VAL A 3 0.25 -24.75 18.43
N GLU A 4 -0.78 -25.22 19.14
CA GLU A 4 -1.49 -26.48 18.84
C GLU A 4 -2.42 -26.33 17.63
N ASN A 5 -2.95 -25.13 17.42
CA ASN A 5 -3.75 -24.77 16.24
C ASN A 5 -2.90 -24.36 15.04
N PHE A 6 -1.58 -24.46 15.13
CA PHE A 6 -0.72 -24.30 13.96
C PHE A 6 -1.05 -25.42 12.97
N ARG A 7 -1.35 -25.03 11.72
CA ARG A 7 -1.86 -25.88 10.63
C ARG A 7 -1.52 -27.36 10.79
N ARG A 8 -2.55 -28.21 10.85
CA ARG A 8 -2.43 -29.66 11.09
C ARG A 8 -1.40 -30.29 10.14
N GLY A 9 -0.35 -30.88 10.70
CA GLY A 9 0.71 -31.55 9.95
C GLY A 9 1.94 -30.69 9.62
N ILE A 10 1.97 -29.41 10.02
CA ILE A 10 3.16 -28.55 9.89
C ILE A 10 3.70 -28.23 11.28
N VAL A 11 4.99 -28.38 11.48
CA VAL A 11 5.67 -27.97 12.72
C VAL A 11 6.04 -26.49 12.61
N PRO A 12 5.62 -25.61 13.55
CA PRO A 12 5.99 -24.20 13.52
C PRO A 12 7.50 -24.04 13.71
N ARG A 13 8.09 -23.11 12.97
CA ARG A 13 9.49 -22.69 13.16
C ARG A 13 9.64 -22.01 14.53
N GLU A 14 10.85 -22.03 15.09
CA GLU A 14 11.16 -21.40 16.39
C GLU A 14 10.63 -19.96 16.52
N GLY A 15 10.84 -19.13 15.49
CA GLY A 15 10.35 -17.75 15.48
C GLY A 15 8.82 -17.65 15.46
N GLN A 16 8.12 -18.58 14.80
CA GLN A 16 6.66 -18.63 14.79
C GLN A 16 6.12 -19.07 16.14
N LYS A 17 6.72 -20.12 16.73
CA LYS A 17 6.38 -20.61 18.06
C LYS A 17 6.54 -19.51 19.11
N TYR A 18 7.67 -18.79 19.08
CA TYR A 18 7.91 -17.63 19.94
C TYR A 18 6.79 -16.59 19.83
N ILE A 19 6.39 -16.20 18.60
CA ILE A 19 5.31 -15.23 18.41
C ILE A 19 4.00 -15.73 19.03
N LEU A 20 3.64 -16.99 18.80
CA LEU A 20 2.38 -17.57 19.27
C LEU A 20 2.34 -17.71 20.80
N GLU A 21 3.45 -18.06 21.43
CA GLU A 21 3.57 -18.12 22.90
C GLU A 21 3.48 -16.72 23.54
N GLN A 22 4.15 -15.73 22.96
CA GLN A 22 4.07 -14.33 23.42
C GLN A 22 2.66 -13.76 23.21
N MET A 23 2.02 -14.09 22.08
CA MET A 23 0.64 -13.71 21.79
C MET A 23 -0.32 -14.24 22.86
N GLU A 24 -0.19 -15.52 23.21
CA GLU A 24 -1.00 -16.14 24.28
C GLU A 24 -0.80 -15.43 25.63
N SER A 25 0.45 -15.10 25.97
CA SER A 25 0.77 -14.36 27.20
C SER A 25 0.18 -12.96 27.21
N LEU A 26 0.29 -12.20 26.12
CA LEU A 26 -0.21 -10.83 26.05
C LEU A 26 -1.74 -10.77 26.15
N ILE A 27 -2.44 -11.68 25.47
CA ILE A 27 -3.90 -11.76 25.55
C ILE A 27 -4.35 -12.11 26.97
N LYS A 28 -3.69 -13.07 27.64
CA LYS A 28 -3.98 -13.42 29.04
C LYS A 28 -3.73 -12.25 30.00
N SER A 29 -2.75 -11.40 29.70
CA SER A 29 -2.48 -10.17 30.45
C SER A 29 -3.43 -9.01 30.12
N GLY A 30 -4.42 -9.20 29.25
CA GLY A 30 -5.46 -8.23 28.94
C GLY A 30 -5.16 -7.30 27.77
N TYR A 31 -4.05 -7.48 27.05
CA TYR A 31 -3.75 -6.68 25.86
C TYR A 31 -4.70 -7.00 24.70
N ARG A 32 -5.22 -5.95 24.07
CA ARG A 32 -6.18 -6.03 22.95
C ARG A 32 -5.62 -5.49 21.64
N GLN A 33 -4.83 -4.41 21.67
CA GLN A 33 -4.00 -4.01 20.55
C GLN A 33 -2.62 -4.64 20.70
N ILE A 34 -2.21 -5.48 19.73
CA ILE A 34 -0.95 -6.21 19.77
C ILE A 34 -0.18 -5.95 18.48
N ILE A 35 1.04 -5.44 18.61
CA ILE A 35 1.96 -5.18 17.50
C ILE A 35 2.99 -6.32 17.46
N ILE A 36 3.21 -6.88 16.28
CA ILE A 36 4.16 -7.97 16.02
C ILE A 36 5.18 -7.48 14.99
N SER A 37 6.41 -7.25 15.47
CA SER A 37 7.57 -6.96 14.64
C SER A 37 8.31 -8.26 14.33
N ALA A 38 8.13 -8.76 13.10
CA ALA A 38 8.62 -10.07 12.69
C ALA A 38 9.23 -10.03 11.28
N PRO A 39 10.52 -10.42 11.13
CA PRO A 39 11.28 -10.25 9.88
C PRO A 39 10.66 -10.99 8.69
N THR A 40 11.13 -10.67 7.48
CA THR A 40 10.79 -11.45 6.28
C THR A 40 11.26 -12.91 6.44
N GLY A 41 10.63 -13.84 5.71
CA GLY A 41 10.98 -15.26 5.77
C GLY A 41 10.44 -16.06 6.96
N ILE A 42 9.98 -15.40 8.03
CA ILE A 42 9.44 -16.10 9.21
C ILE A 42 8.09 -16.79 8.97
N GLY A 43 7.43 -16.50 7.85
CA GLY A 43 6.08 -17.02 7.56
C GLY A 43 4.99 -16.30 8.37
N LYS A 44 4.99 -14.97 8.35
CA LYS A 44 3.96 -14.13 9.01
C LYS A 44 2.54 -14.56 8.66
N SER A 45 2.28 -14.95 7.41
CA SER A 45 0.97 -15.42 6.95
C SER A 45 0.47 -16.66 7.69
N TYR A 46 1.38 -17.59 8.03
CA TYR A 46 1.06 -18.76 8.85
C TYR A 46 0.76 -18.38 10.30
N VAL A 47 1.48 -17.39 10.85
CA VAL A 47 1.22 -16.86 12.18
C VAL A 47 -0.15 -16.16 12.22
N ALA A 48 -0.45 -15.31 11.23
CA ALA A 48 -1.76 -14.66 11.10
C ALA A 48 -2.89 -15.70 11.05
N LYS A 49 -2.72 -16.74 10.24
CA LYS A 49 -3.70 -17.84 10.15
C LYS A 49 -3.85 -18.60 11.47
N ALA A 50 -2.77 -18.95 12.16
CA ALA A 50 -2.84 -19.65 13.44
C ALA A 50 -3.53 -18.81 14.54
N ILE A 51 -3.31 -17.49 14.54
CA ILE A 51 -4.02 -16.55 15.42
C ILE A 51 -5.52 -16.54 15.09
N ALA A 52 -5.87 -16.44 13.81
CA ALA A 52 -7.26 -16.47 13.36
C ALA A 52 -7.95 -17.80 13.71
N ASP A 53 -7.28 -18.94 13.53
CA ASP A 53 -7.81 -20.27 13.88
C ASP A 53 -8.05 -20.43 15.37
N THR A 54 -7.20 -19.81 16.18
CA THR A 54 -7.30 -19.90 17.64
C THR A 54 -8.39 -19.00 18.20
N LEU A 55 -8.62 -17.84 17.59
CA LEU A 55 -9.60 -16.86 18.05
C LEU A 55 -10.97 -16.96 17.34
N GLY A 56 -11.06 -17.77 16.27
CA GLY A 56 -12.30 -18.06 15.57
C GLY A 56 -12.62 -17.07 14.46
N GLU A 57 -13.49 -16.09 14.75
CA GLU A 57 -14.01 -15.15 13.75
C GLU A 57 -13.07 -13.97 13.52
N ALA A 58 -12.47 -13.93 12.33
CA ALA A 58 -11.39 -12.99 12.03
C ALA A 58 -11.47 -12.39 10.62
N PHE A 59 -11.11 -11.11 10.52
CA PHE A 59 -10.65 -10.53 9.27
C PHE A 59 -9.13 -10.53 9.20
N ILE A 60 -8.58 -10.99 8.09
CA ILE A 60 -7.17 -10.81 7.73
C ILE A 60 -7.12 -9.74 6.64
N ILE A 61 -6.31 -8.70 6.84
CA ILE A 61 -6.24 -7.54 5.96
C ILE A 61 -4.83 -7.41 5.41
N THR A 62 -4.70 -7.38 4.09
CA THR A 62 -3.42 -7.26 3.40
C THR A 62 -3.27 -5.92 2.68
N SER A 63 -2.03 -5.52 2.42
CA SER A 63 -1.71 -4.30 1.65
C SER A 63 -2.03 -4.41 0.16
N THR A 64 -1.95 -5.61 -0.41
CA THR A 64 -2.11 -5.81 -1.86
C THR A 64 -3.03 -6.99 -2.18
N LYS A 65 -3.60 -6.97 -3.40
CA LYS A 65 -4.36 -8.09 -3.96
C LYS A 65 -3.48 -9.32 -4.20
N LEU A 66 -2.21 -9.11 -4.57
CA LEU A 66 -1.25 -10.20 -4.77
C LEU A 66 -1.01 -10.97 -3.47
N LEU A 67 -0.81 -10.26 -2.34
CA LEU A 67 -0.71 -10.89 -1.02
C LEU A 67 -2.03 -11.58 -0.65
N GLN A 68 -3.18 -10.96 -0.94
CA GLN A 68 -4.47 -11.59 -0.72
C GLN A 68 -4.59 -12.94 -1.47
N ASP A 69 -4.13 -13.00 -2.72
CA ASP A 69 -4.14 -14.21 -3.54
C ASP A 69 -3.11 -15.26 -3.05
N GLN A 70 -1.97 -14.81 -2.53
CA GLN A 70 -0.99 -15.69 -1.89
C GLN A 70 -1.60 -16.42 -0.67
N TYR A 71 -2.28 -15.71 0.22
CA TYR A 71 -2.98 -16.33 1.35
C TYR A 71 -4.04 -17.33 0.90
N ARG A 72 -4.80 -17.05 -0.17
CA ARG A 72 -5.79 -18.01 -0.69
C ARG A 72 -5.15 -19.27 -1.26
N THR A 73 -3.96 -19.14 -1.81
CA THR A 73 -3.18 -20.26 -2.35
C THR A 73 -2.65 -21.12 -1.21
N ASP A 74 -2.11 -20.48 -0.18
CA ASP A 74 -1.54 -21.16 0.99
C ASP A 74 -2.63 -21.78 1.90
N PHE A 75 -3.80 -21.14 1.99
CA PHE A 75 -4.93 -21.49 2.85
C PHE A 75 -6.24 -21.51 2.04
N VAL A 76 -6.49 -22.64 1.38
CA VAL A 76 -7.66 -22.86 0.50
C VAL A 76 -9.02 -22.69 1.19
N GLU A 77 -9.06 -22.85 2.51
CA GLU A 77 -10.25 -22.65 3.34
C GLU A 77 -10.63 -21.18 3.53
N LEU A 78 -9.70 -20.23 3.35
CA LEU A 78 -9.98 -18.81 3.51
C LEU A 78 -10.86 -18.28 2.38
N LYS A 79 -11.94 -17.59 2.74
CA LYS A 79 -12.75 -16.84 1.78
C LYS A 79 -12.18 -15.44 1.62
N SER A 80 -12.17 -14.93 0.39
CA SER A 80 -11.70 -13.57 0.11
C SER A 80 -12.84 -12.68 -0.32
N ILE A 81 -12.79 -11.41 0.06
CA ILE A 81 -13.65 -10.38 -0.51
C ILE A 81 -12.78 -9.43 -1.31
N LYS A 82 -13.09 -9.31 -2.61
CA LYS A 82 -12.44 -8.36 -3.54
C LYS A 82 -13.41 -7.24 -3.92
N GLY A 83 -12.86 -6.09 -4.31
CA GLY A 83 -13.65 -4.94 -4.78
C GLY A 83 -14.39 -5.22 -6.10
N LYS A 84 -15.47 -4.46 -6.35
CA LYS A 84 -16.37 -4.63 -7.50
C LYS A 84 -15.70 -4.56 -8.88
N SER A 85 -14.59 -3.84 -9.02
CA SER A 85 -13.86 -3.73 -10.29
C SER A 85 -13.20 -5.04 -10.75
N ASN A 86 -13.12 -6.05 -9.88
CA ASN A 86 -12.58 -7.36 -10.22
C ASN A 86 -13.64 -8.32 -10.80
N PHE A 87 -14.89 -7.87 -10.95
CA PHE A 87 -16.00 -8.71 -11.37
C PHE A 87 -16.74 -8.08 -12.54
N GLU A 88 -17.12 -8.92 -13.49
CA GLU A 88 -17.97 -8.58 -14.61
C GLU A 88 -19.38 -8.20 -14.15
N CYS A 89 -19.95 -7.16 -14.76
CA CYS A 89 -21.32 -6.75 -14.48
C CYS A 89 -22.27 -7.37 -15.50
N ARG A 90 -23.03 -8.40 -15.08
CA ARG A 90 -24.07 -9.05 -15.92
C ARG A 90 -25.10 -8.07 -16.50
N GLN A 91 -25.45 -7.01 -15.76
CA GLN A 91 -26.34 -5.95 -16.25
C GLN A 91 -25.75 -5.19 -17.44
N LEU A 92 -24.48 -4.77 -17.34
CA LEU A 92 -23.78 -4.06 -18.41
C LEU A 92 -23.51 -4.98 -19.59
N MET A 93 -23.10 -6.22 -19.33
CA MET A 93 -22.91 -7.26 -20.34
C MET A 93 -24.17 -7.49 -21.19
N LYS A 94 -25.34 -7.63 -20.55
CA LYS A 94 -26.62 -7.80 -21.25
C LYS A 94 -26.98 -6.56 -22.09
N LYS A 95 -26.69 -5.36 -21.58
CA LYS A 95 -26.92 -4.10 -22.31
C LYS A 95 -25.99 -3.91 -23.51
N ASP A 96 -24.77 -4.44 -23.46
CA ASP A 96 -23.75 -4.31 -24.52
C ASP A 96 -23.61 -5.57 -25.40
N GLY A 97 -24.44 -6.59 -25.18
CA GLY A 97 -24.41 -7.86 -25.93
C GLY A 97 -23.13 -8.67 -25.75
N VAL A 98 -22.46 -8.58 -24.58
CA VAL A 98 -21.20 -9.27 -24.31
C VAL A 98 -21.46 -10.55 -23.49
N GLY A 99 -21.19 -11.72 -24.07
CA GLY A 99 -21.38 -13.02 -23.38
C GLY A 99 -20.15 -13.57 -22.63
N SER A 100 -18.96 -13.01 -22.85
CA SER A 100 -17.70 -13.51 -22.26
C SER A 100 -17.25 -12.64 -21.09
N VAL A 101 -16.92 -13.27 -19.96
CA VAL A 101 -16.37 -12.62 -18.75
C VAL A 101 -15.06 -11.90 -19.09
N SER A 102 -14.10 -12.57 -19.72
CA SER A 102 -12.80 -11.97 -20.07
C SER A 102 -12.97 -10.74 -20.96
N ARG A 103 -13.87 -10.80 -21.94
CA ARG A 103 -14.17 -9.66 -22.81
C ARG A 103 -14.86 -8.53 -22.06
N ALA A 104 -15.73 -8.84 -21.09
CA ALA A 104 -16.38 -7.85 -20.24
C ALA A 104 -15.36 -7.11 -19.37
N LEU A 105 -14.42 -7.82 -18.75
CA LEU A 105 -13.34 -7.22 -17.95
C LEU A 105 -12.43 -6.33 -18.81
N LEU A 106 -12.02 -6.78 -20.00
CA LEU A 106 -11.22 -5.98 -20.94
C LEU A 106 -11.93 -4.71 -21.40
N LYS A 107 -13.25 -4.78 -21.65
CA LYS A 107 -14.07 -3.61 -21.97
C LYS A 107 -14.39 -2.73 -20.75
N GLY A 108 -13.98 -3.15 -19.54
CA GLY A 108 -14.29 -2.47 -18.29
C GLY A 108 -15.78 -2.48 -17.93
N LEU A 109 -16.54 -3.49 -18.39
CA LEU A 109 -17.95 -3.71 -18.03
C LEU A 109 -18.03 -4.39 -16.65
N THR A 110 -17.61 -3.68 -15.62
CA THR A 110 -17.36 -4.21 -14.28
C THR A 110 -18.42 -3.76 -13.26
N CYS A 111 -18.57 -4.49 -12.16
CA CYS A 111 -19.63 -4.25 -11.17
C CYS A 111 -19.57 -2.88 -10.48
N ASP A 112 -18.40 -2.24 -10.44
CA ASP A 112 -18.21 -0.89 -9.87
C ASP A 112 -18.91 0.18 -10.71
N LYS A 113 -19.10 -0.09 -12.01
CA LYS A 113 -19.79 0.82 -12.94
C LYS A 113 -21.25 0.42 -13.20
N GLY A 114 -21.70 -0.68 -12.63
CA GLY A 114 -23.09 -1.14 -12.70
C GLY A 114 -24.00 -0.45 -11.69
N ARG A 115 -25.30 -0.36 -12.00
CA ARG A 115 -26.31 0.19 -11.09
C ARG A 115 -26.99 -0.95 -10.32
N CYS A 116 -26.45 -1.25 -9.14
CA CYS A 116 -26.95 -2.32 -8.28
C CYS A 116 -28.24 -1.93 -7.54
N VAL A 117 -28.40 -0.66 -7.21
CA VAL A 117 -29.55 -0.10 -6.51
C VAL A 117 -29.82 1.26 -7.14
N ILE A 118 -31.07 1.51 -7.53
CA ILE A 118 -31.53 2.80 -8.04
C ILE A 118 -32.36 3.43 -6.93
N LYS A 119 -31.89 4.58 -6.43
CA LYS A 119 -32.62 5.38 -5.45
C LYS A 119 -33.33 6.55 -6.14
N LYS A 120 -34.55 6.85 -5.71
CA LYS A 120 -35.27 8.09 -6.06
C LYS A 120 -35.73 8.74 -4.76
N ASP A 121 -35.38 10.00 -4.55
CA ASP A 121 -35.68 10.76 -3.32
C ASP A 121 -35.23 10.03 -2.04
N GLY A 122 -34.04 9.42 -2.09
CA GLY A 122 -33.46 8.65 -0.98
C GLY A 122 -34.04 7.24 -0.78
N LYS A 123 -35.16 6.89 -1.42
CA LYS A 123 -35.79 5.57 -1.31
C LYS A 123 -35.32 4.63 -2.41
N ILE A 124 -35.15 3.36 -2.08
CA ILE A 124 -34.85 2.31 -3.06
C ILE A 124 -36.06 2.13 -3.96
N LYS A 125 -35.90 2.40 -5.25
CA LYS A 125 -36.94 2.25 -6.27
C LYS A 125 -36.80 0.92 -7.01
N GLU A 126 -35.56 0.55 -7.33
CA GLU A 126 -35.25 -0.67 -8.06
C GLU A 126 -33.94 -1.25 -7.56
N THR A 127 -33.88 -2.58 -7.50
CA THR A 127 -32.67 -3.33 -7.17
C THR A 127 -32.32 -4.19 -8.37
N CYS A 128 -31.03 -4.25 -8.71
CA CYS A 128 -30.54 -5.08 -9.79
C CYS A 128 -30.95 -6.55 -9.55
N GLN A 129 -31.64 -7.15 -10.52
CA GLN A 129 -32.13 -8.53 -10.43
C GLN A 129 -31.03 -9.56 -10.12
N TYR A 130 -29.79 -9.31 -10.55
CA TYR A 130 -28.66 -10.22 -10.29
C TYR A 130 -28.09 -10.07 -8.88
N LYS A 131 -28.44 -9.02 -8.12
CA LYS A 131 -27.89 -8.78 -6.78
C LYS A 131 -28.32 -9.88 -5.80
N GLU A 132 -29.58 -10.29 -5.87
CA GLU A 132 -30.22 -11.30 -5.00
C GLU A 132 -30.77 -12.49 -5.81
N GLY A 133 -30.27 -12.69 -7.04
CA GLY A 133 -30.69 -13.79 -7.91
C GLY A 133 -30.32 -15.17 -7.35
N GLY A 134 -30.97 -16.23 -7.84
CA GLY A 134 -30.67 -17.62 -7.46
C GLY A 134 -29.26 -18.08 -7.86
N ASP A 135 -28.84 -19.26 -7.39
CA ASP A 135 -27.44 -19.72 -7.39
C ASP A 135 -26.69 -19.62 -8.73
N ASP A 136 -27.36 -19.83 -9.86
CA ASP A 136 -26.78 -19.78 -11.22
C ASP A 136 -26.85 -18.39 -11.88
N GLU A 137 -27.72 -17.52 -11.39
CA GLU A 137 -27.94 -16.17 -11.95
C GLU A 137 -27.36 -15.05 -11.09
N GLN A 138 -26.98 -15.33 -9.84
CA GLN A 138 -26.45 -14.34 -8.93
C GLN A 138 -25.19 -13.69 -9.48
N CYS A 139 -25.07 -12.38 -9.24
CA CYS A 139 -23.89 -11.60 -9.53
C CYS A 139 -22.68 -12.16 -8.78
N THR A 140 -21.62 -12.46 -9.53
CA THR A 140 -20.39 -13.09 -9.05
C THR A 140 -19.73 -12.31 -7.91
N TYR A 141 -19.80 -10.97 -7.95
CA TYR A 141 -19.34 -10.11 -6.85
C TYR A 141 -20.14 -10.33 -5.56
N TYR A 142 -21.48 -10.30 -5.62
CA TYR A 142 -22.31 -10.46 -4.42
C TYR A 142 -22.21 -11.87 -3.88
N LYS A 143 -22.19 -12.88 -4.75
CA LYS A 143 -21.95 -14.28 -4.36
C LYS A 143 -20.64 -14.43 -3.56
N GLN A 144 -19.54 -13.83 -4.02
CA GLN A 144 -18.28 -13.85 -3.28
C GLN A 144 -18.37 -13.07 -1.96
N LYS A 145 -18.91 -11.86 -2.00
CA LYS A 145 -19.01 -10.98 -0.83
C LYS A 145 -19.83 -11.64 0.27
N ASP A 146 -21.00 -12.15 -0.06
CA ASP A 146 -21.94 -12.76 0.87
C ASP A 146 -21.36 -14.06 1.45
N ALA A 147 -20.72 -14.90 0.60
CA ALA A 147 -19.98 -16.07 1.07
C ALA A 147 -18.81 -15.71 2.00
N GLY A 148 -18.11 -14.60 1.74
CA GLY A 148 -17.04 -14.11 2.60
C GLY A 148 -17.54 -13.57 3.93
N LEU A 149 -18.64 -12.81 3.94
CA LEU A 149 -19.22 -12.29 5.18
C LEU A 149 -19.85 -13.41 6.03
N ALA A 150 -20.41 -14.44 5.40
CA ALA A 150 -20.98 -15.59 6.11
C ALA A 150 -19.93 -16.57 6.67
N TYR A 151 -18.67 -16.48 6.23
CA TYR A 151 -17.61 -17.38 6.68
C TYR A 151 -16.87 -16.83 7.90
N ASN A 152 -16.35 -17.71 8.76
CA ASN A 152 -15.69 -17.30 10.02
C ASN A 152 -14.41 -16.50 9.79
N GLN A 153 -13.65 -16.84 8.75
CA GLN A 153 -12.35 -16.23 8.49
C GLN A 153 -12.27 -15.72 7.06
N THR A 154 -12.06 -14.42 6.94
CA THR A 154 -12.15 -13.76 5.64
C THR A 154 -10.97 -12.84 5.41
N ILE A 155 -10.41 -12.92 4.20
CA ILE A 155 -9.28 -12.09 3.79
C ILE A 155 -9.72 -10.95 2.86
N LEU A 156 -9.26 -9.75 3.18
CA LEU A 156 -9.52 -8.51 2.44
C LEU A 156 -8.21 -7.76 2.20
N ASN A 157 -8.24 -6.75 1.34
CA ASN A 157 -7.24 -5.70 1.35
C ASN A 157 -7.75 -4.47 2.13
N TYR A 158 -6.86 -3.55 2.51
CA TYR A 158 -7.24 -2.35 3.27
C TYR A 158 -8.36 -1.55 2.59
N ALA A 159 -8.25 -1.29 1.29
CA ALA A 159 -9.26 -0.53 0.54
C ALA A 159 -10.66 -1.16 0.63
N MET A 160 -10.77 -2.48 0.50
CA MET A 160 -12.05 -3.19 0.63
C MET A 160 -12.56 -3.18 2.07
N TYR A 161 -11.66 -3.40 3.04
CA TYR A 161 -12.03 -3.37 4.45
C TYR A 161 -12.55 -1.99 4.88
N PHE A 162 -11.87 -0.90 4.53
CA PHE A 162 -12.32 0.46 4.84
C PHE A 162 -13.65 0.80 4.16
N HIS A 163 -13.80 0.43 2.89
CA HIS A 163 -15.07 0.64 2.19
C HIS A 163 -16.23 -0.10 2.88
N LEU A 164 -16.02 -1.34 3.33
CA LEU A 164 -17.05 -2.09 4.05
C LEU A 164 -17.34 -1.46 5.41
N LYS A 165 -16.31 -1.11 6.20
CA LYS A 165 -16.50 -0.50 7.52
C LYS A 165 -17.17 0.88 7.44
N ALA A 166 -16.79 1.73 6.50
CA ALA A 166 -17.33 3.09 6.41
C ALA A 166 -18.76 3.18 5.84
N PHE A 167 -19.11 2.28 4.91
CA PHE A 167 -20.36 2.40 4.15
C PHE A 167 -21.32 1.22 4.30
N GLN A 168 -20.88 0.12 4.93
CA GLN A 168 -21.60 -1.14 5.02
C GLN A 168 -21.35 -1.85 6.38
N SER A 169 -21.07 -1.09 7.44
CA SER A 169 -20.81 -1.60 8.80
C SER A 169 -21.92 -2.52 9.30
N ASP A 170 -23.16 -2.21 8.95
CA ASP A 170 -24.36 -2.87 9.50
C ASP A 170 -24.68 -4.21 8.81
N LEU A 171 -23.83 -4.66 7.87
CA LEU A 171 -24.03 -5.95 7.22
C LEU A 171 -23.73 -7.11 8.18
N PRO A 172 -24.52 -8.20 8.17
CA PRO A 172 -24.20 -9.41 8.92
C PRO A 172 -22.80 -9.92 8.60
N GLY A 173 -22.04 -10.30 9.62
CA GLY A 173 -20.66 -10.79 9.49
C GLY A 173 -19.59 -9.70 9.32
N MET A 174 -19.94 -8.42 9.49
CA MET A 174 -18.97 -7.31 9.58
C MET A 174 -18.39 -7.12 10.98
N GLU A 175 -19.15 -7.50 12.01
CA GLU A 175 -18.66 -7.59 13.38
C GLU A 175 -17.77 -8.83 13.47
N ARG A 176 -16.49 -8.62 13.80
CA ARG A 176 -15.51 -9.68 14.02
C ARG A 176 -14.79 -9.38 15.32
N SER A 177 -14.65 -10.41 16.15
CA SER A 177 -13.88 -10.30 17.39
C SER A 177 -12.40 -10.03 17.13
N VAL A 178 -11.88 -10.42 15.96
CA VAL A 178 -10.46 -10.26 15.62
C VAL A 178 -10.26 -9.60 14.26
N VAL A 179 -9.32 -8.66 14.21
CA VAL A 179 -8.80 -8.11 12.96
C VAL A 179 -7.28 -8.19 12.97
N ILE A 180 -6.72 -8.82 11.93
CA ILE A 180 -5.29 -9.01 11.72
C ILE A 180 -4.85 -8.19 10.52
N PHE A 181 -4.02 -7.19 10.76
CA PHE A 181 -3.46 -6.31 9.76
C PHE A 181 -2.05 -6.78 9.39
N ASP A 182 -1.90 -7.34 8.19
CA ASP A 182 -0.60 -7.69 7.63
C ASP A 182 0.02 -6.50 6.89
N GLU A 183 1.34 -6.47 6.86
CA GLU A 183 2.13 -5.31 6.42
C GLU A 183 1.66 -4.00 7.05
N ALA A 184 1.37 -4.02 8.35
CA ALA A 184 0.77 -2.90 9.10
C ALA A 184 1.53 -1.57 9.00
N HIS A 185 2.80 -1.59 8.59
CA HIS A 185 3.57 -0.37 8.31
C HIS A 185 2.95 0.50 7.20
N THR A 186 2.07 -0.04 6.35
CA THR A 186 1.39 0.71 5.27
C THR A 186 0.13 1.42 5.74
N ILE A 187 -0.39 1.14 6.94
CA ILE A 187 -1.71 1.59 7.41
C ILE A 187 -1.88 3.10 7.31
N GLU A 188 -0.86 3.87 7.71
CA GLU A 188 -0.94 5.34 7.65
C GLU A 188 -1.25 5.82 6.22
N ASN A 189 -0.53 5.28 5.24
CA ASN A 189 -0.73 5.65 3.84
C ASN A 189 -2.09 5.18 3.31
N GLU A 190 -2.55 4.00 3.72
CA GLU A 190 -3.85 3.48 3.30
C GLU A 190 -5.01 4.32 3.87
N VAL A 191 -4.94 4.72 5.14
CA VAL A 191 -5.95 5.59 5.76
C VAL A 191 -5.90 7.00 5.15
N VAL A 192 -4.71 7.58 4.94
CA VAL A 192 -4.56 8.87 4.26
C VAL A 192 -5.16 8.84 2.85
N ARG A 193 -4.95 7.75 2.10
CA ARG A 193 -5.54 7.57 0.76
C ARG A 193 -7.07 7.43 0.81
N PHE A 194 -7.59 6.77 1.84
CA PHE A 194 -9.02 6.52 1.97
C PHE A 194 -9.81 7.79 2.37
N ILE A 195 -9.26 8.58 3.28
CA ILE A 195 -9.88 9.82 3.78
C ILE A 195 -9.53 11.03 2.90
N GLY A 196 -8.32 11.05 2.33
CA GLY A 196 -7.91 12.10 1.41
C GLY A 196 -8.77 12.15 0.16
N TYR A 197 -8.87 13.33 -0.46
CA TYR A 197 -9.72 13.55 -1.61
C TYR A 197 -9.00 14.32 -2.71
N ASP A 198 -9.16 13.84 -3.95
CA ASP A 198 -8.59 14.43 -5.15
C ASP A 198 -9.71 15.01 -6.02
N VAL A 199 -9.57 16.29 -6.39
CA VAL A 199 -10.34 16.90 -7.47
C VAL A 199 -9.47 16.94 -8.72
N TRP A 200 -9.96 16.33 -9.79
CA TRP A 200 -9.28 16.33 -11.09
C TRP A 200 -9.80 17.48 -11.96
N GLY A 201 -8.97 18.02 -12.84
CA GLY A 201 -9.38 19.03 -13.83
C GLY A 201 -10.60 18.66 -14.63
N SER A 202 -10.73 17.37 -14.96
CA SER A 202 -11.90 16.83 -15.65
C SER A 202 -13.23 17.13 -14.93
N TYR A 203 -13.22 17.31 -13.61
CA TYR A 203 -14.44 17.57 -12.86
C TYR A 203 -14.93 18.99 -13.16
N LEU A 204 -14.01 19.95 -13.21
CA LEU A 204 -14.31 21.34 -13.56
C LEU A 204 -14.82 21.45 -15.00
N THR A 205 -14.16 20.78 -15.94
CA THR A 205 -14.60 20.78 -17.35
C THR A 205 -15.97 20.13 -17.54
N GLU A 206 -16.28 19.09 -16.76
CA GLU A 206 -17.58 18.40 -16.84
C GLU A 206 -18.72 19.26 -16.28
N THR A 207 -18.46 20.09 -15.27
CA THR A 207 -19.45 20.94 -14.61
C THR A 207 -19.41 22.41 -15.04
N ASP A 208 -18.65 22.74 -16.09
CA ASP A 208 -18.46 24.10 -16.61
C ASP A 208 -17.99 25.11 -15.56
N LEU A 209 -17.00 24.72 -14.73
CA LEU A 209 -16.39 25.58 -13.72
C LEU A 209 -15.02 26.07 -14.17
N ASP A 210 -14.73 27.36 -13.97
CA ASP A 210 -13.39 27.93 -14.16
C ASP A 210 -12.58 27.85 -12.85
N GLN A 211 -11.39 27.26 -12.93
CA GLN A 211 -10.45 27.15 -11.81
C GLN A 211 -10.08 28.51 -11.19
N LYS A 212 -10.09 29.60 -11.98
CA LYS A 212 -9.73 30.96 -11.53
C LYS A 212 -10.68 31.51 -10.48
N ASN A 213 -11.86 30.91 -10.33
CA ASN A 213 -12.85 31.31 -9.34
C ASN A 213 -12.58 30.75 -7.94
N PHE A 214 -11.52 29.95 -7.76
CA PHE A 214 -11.24 29.24 -6.52
C PHE A 214 -9.81 29.47 -6.03
N GLU A 215 -9.67 29.59 -4.71
CA GLU A 215 -8.35 29.60 -4.05
C GLU A 215 -7.86 28.16 -3.87
N LEU A 216 -7.09 27.66 -4.82
CA LEU A 216 -6.67 26.26 -4.89
C LEU A 216 -5.63 25.83 -3.83
N GLU A 217 -5.23 26.71 -2.93
CA GLU A 217 -4.22 26.40 -1.92
C GLU A 217 -4.74 26.50 -0.47
N SER A 218 -6.02 26.81 -0.30
CA SER A 218 -6.65 26.93 1.01
C SER A 218 -7.75 25.89 1.23
N ILE A 219 -7.99 25.56 2.51
CA ILE A 219 -9.08 24.66 2.89
C ILE A 219 -10.44 25.29 2.54
N ASP A 220 -10.60 26.60 2.75
CA ASP A 220 -11.83 27.31 2.42
C ASP A 220 -12.10 27.34 0.91
N GLY A 221 -11.05 27.54 0.10
CA GLY A 221 -11.14 27.46 -1.36
C GLY A 221 -11.49 26.05 -1.84
N MET A 222 -10.92 25.02 -1.22
CA MET A 222 -11.29 23.62 -1.50
C MET A 222 -12.76 23.34 -1.15
N LEU A 223 -13.25 23.80 0.00
CA LEU A 223 -14.65 23.63 0.40
C LEU A 223 -15.61 24.38 -0.56
N SER A 224 -15.23 25.57 -1.02
CA SER A 224 -15.98 26.33 -2.03
C SER A 224 -16.05 25.60 -3.38
N LEU A 225 -14.92 25.03 -3.82
CA LEU A 225 -14.83 24.22 -5.03
C LEU A 225 -15.72 22.97 -4.93
N LEU A 226 -15.62 22.24 -3.81
CA LEU A 226 -16.44 21.05 -3.57
C LEU A 226 -17.93 21.38 -3.55
N GLU A 227 -18.34 22.51 -2.98
CA GLU A 227 -19.75 22.93 -2.99
C GLU A 227 -20.24 23.25 -4.41
N SER A 228 -19.43 23.94 -5.21
CA SER A 228 -19.76 24.25 -6.60
C SER A 228 -19.87 22.98 -7.46
N LEU A 229 -18.93 22.04 -7.30
CA LEU A 229 -18.96 20.73 -7.94
C LEU A 229 -20.19 19.92 -7.52
N LYS A 230 -20.56 19.97 -6.22
CA LYS A 230 -21.77 19.31 -5.72
C LYS A 230 -23.02 19.82 -6.43
N VAL A 231 -23.14 21.14 -6.61
CA VAL A 231 -24.26 21.76 -7.33
C VAL A 231 -24.26 21.33 -8.79
N GLY A 232 -23.11 21.41 -9.47
CA GLY A 232 -22.96 21.01 -10.87
C GLY A 232 -23.36 19.56 -11.13
N TYR A 233 -22.80 18.60 -10.39
CA TYR A 233 -23.15 17.19 -10.56
C TYR A 233 -24.60 16.88 -10.18
N LYS A 234 -25.18 17.55 -9.17
CA LYS A 234 -26.61 17.41 -8.86
C LYS A 234 -27.49 17.86 -10.02
N TYR A 235 -27.19 19.02 -10.61
CA TYR A 235 -27.91 19.53 -11.77
C TYR A 235 -27.83 18.56 -12.96
N MET A 236 -26.63 18.09 -13.30
CA MET A 236 -26.44 17.12 -14.39
C MET A 236 -27.21 15.81 -14.14
N LEU A 237 -27.19 15.29 -12.92
CA LEU A 237 -27.93 14.07 -12.57
C LEU A 237 -29.45 14.25 -12.61
N GLN A 238 -29.97 15.46 -12.37
CA GLN A 238 -31.40 15.78 -12.48
C GLN A 238 -31.87 15.89 -13.94
N GLN A 239 -31.02 16.40 -14.84
CA GLN A 239 -31.34 16.55 -16.26
C GLN A 239 -31.19 15.24 -17.05
N ASN A 240 -30.50 14.24 -16.49
CA ASN A 240 -30.21 13.00 -17.19
C ASN A 240 -31.47 12.17 -17.43
N THR A 241 -31.66 11.79 -18.69
CA THR A 241 -32.69 10.83 -19.12
C THR A 241 -32.29 9.40 -18.79
N GLU A 242 -33.25 8.47 -18.88
CA GLU A 242 -33.00 7.06 -18.64
C GLU A 242 -31.92 6.52 -19.61
N PRO A 243 -30.82 5.94 -19.11
CA PRO A 243 -29.68 5.61 -19.95
C PRO A 243 -29.99 4.42 -20.87
N LYS A 244 -29.67 4.59 -22.14
CA LYS A 244 -30.05 3.67 -23.23
C LYS A 244 -29.09 2.49 -23.36
N ASN A 245 -27.80 2.72 -23.11
CA ASN A 245 -26.72 1.76 -23.31
C ASN A 245 -25.78 1.66 -22.10
N ALA A 246 -24.85 0.71 -22.12
CA ALA A 246 -23.90 0.49 -21.03
C ALA A 246 -23.00 1.72 -20.79
N ARG A 247 -22.58 2.43 -21.84
CA ARG A 247 -21.73 3.62 -21.73
C ARG A 247 -22.40 4.73 -20.92
N GLU A 248 -23.66 5.04 -21.21
CA GLU A 248 -24.44 6.03 -20.47
C GLU A 248 -24.64 5.62 -19.00
N ILE A 249 -24.88 4.33 -18.73
CA ILE A 249 -24.96 3.82 -17.35
C ILE A 249 -23.64 4.07 -16.59
N MET A 250 -22.51 3.75 -17.22
CA MET A 250 -21.19 3.94 -16.62
C MET A 250 -20.89 5.43 -16.36
N THR A 251 -21.28 6.32 -17.29
CA THR A 251 -21.12 7.78 -17.12
C THR A 251 -21.94 8.28 -15.93
N GLN A 252 -23.22 7.93 -15.87
CA GLN A 252 -24.09 8.32 -14.75
C GLN A 252 -23.54 7.77 -13.43
N LYS A 253 -23.10 6.50 -13.42
CA LYS A 253 -22.57 5.89 -12.20
C LYS A 253 -21.30 6.58 -11.70
N ARG A 254 -20.43 7.00 -12.62
CA ARG A 254 -19.23 7.78 -12.30
C ARG A 254 -19.58 9.13 -11.68
N MET A 255 -20.60 9.82 -12.22
CA MET A 255 -21.08 11.09 -11.66
C MET A 255 -21.65 10.91 -10.25
N GLU A 256 -22.44 9.86 -10.02
CA GLU A 256 -22.94 9.52 -8.67
C GLU A 256 -21.78 9.29 -7.68
N GLN A 257 -20.79 8.48 -8.05
CA GLN A 257 -19.63 8.19 -7.19
C GLN A 257 -18.82 9.45 -6.85
N ARG A 258 -18.62 10.33 -7.84
CA ARG A 258 -17.96 11.62 -7.61
C ARG A 258 -18.77 12.50 -6.67
N LEU A 259 -20.08 12.57 -6.84
CA LEU A 259 -20.96 13.33 -5.96
C LEU A 259 -20.92 12.80 -4.51
N ASP A 260 -20.98 11.49 -4.32
CA ASP A 260 -20.87 10.86 -3.00
C ASP A 260 -19.51 11.13 -2.34
N GLY A 261 -18.43 11.07 -3.14
CA GLY A 261 -17.08 11.43 -2.69
C GLY A 261 -16.96 12.90 -2.29
N ILE A 262 -17.50 13.82 -3.09
CA ILE A 262 -17.54 15.26 -2.79
C ILE A 262 -18.28 15.51 -1.48
N ILE A 263 -19.44 14.88 -1.28
CA ILE A 263 -20.25 15.05 -0.06
C ILE A 263 -19.49 14.54 1.16
N THR A 264 -18.84 13.40 1.06
CA THR A 264 -18.07 12.77 2.15
C THR A 264 -16.85 13.64 2.50
N ALA A 265 -16.01 13.98 1.52
CA ALA A 265 -14.87 14.85 1.73
C ALA A 265 -15.25 16.21 2.32
N SER A 266 -16.35 16.81 1.82
CA SER A 266 -16.88 18.08 2.35
C SER A 266 -17.37 17.97 3.80
N ARG A 267 -17.81 16.79 4.25
CA ARG A 267 -18.22 16.56 5.65
C ARG A 267 -16.98 16.41 6.51
N ASP A 268 -16.04 15.57 6.09
CA ASP A 268 -14.85 15.22 6.87
C ASP A 268 -13.96 16.46 7.08
N ILE A 269 -13.72 17.24 6.01
CA ILE A 269 -12.94 18.49 6.07
C ILE A 269 -13.62 19.51 6.99
N ARG A 270 -14.95 19.63 6.97
CA ARG A 270 -15.66 20.55 7.87
C ARG A 270 -15.66 20.07 9.32
N GLY A 271 -15.62 18.76 9.54
CA GLY A 271 -15.57 18.16 10.87
C GLY A 271 -14.28 18.48 11.62
N ASP A 272 -13.14 18.49 10.92
CA ASP A 272 -11.83 18.79 11.50
C ASP A 272 -10.89 19.47 10.48
N PRO A 273 -11.12 20.76 10.13
CA PRO A 273 -10.37 21.43 9.07
C PRO A 273 -8.88 21.58 9.40
N GLN A 274 -8.51 21.62 10.69
CA GLN A 274 -7.12 21.77 11.13
C GLN A 274 -6.31 20.49 10.90
N ASN A 275 -6.96 19.34 10.83
CA ASN A 275 -6.31 18.08 10.53
C ASN A 275 -6.14 17.86 9.02
N PHE A 276 -6.65 18.72 8.14
CA PHE A 276 -6.44 18.58 6.69
C PHE A 276 -5.39 19.56 6.18
N ILE A 277 -4.63 19.11 5.18
CA ILE A 277 -3.63 19.92 4.50
C ILE A 277 -3.81 19.83 2.99
N MET A 278 -3.78 21.00 2.34
CA MET A 278 -3.77 21.12 0.88
C MET A 278 -2.39 20.75 0.34
N GLN A 279 -2.36 19.97 -0.74
CA GLN A 279 -1.15 19.75 -1.53
C GLN A 279 -1.00 20.86 -2.58
N GLU A 280 0.19 20.97 -3.16
CA GLU A 280 0.42 21.87 -4.30
C GLU A 280 -0.47 21.46 -5.49
N PRO A 281 -1.24 22.38 -6.07
CA PRO A 281 -2.03 22.09 -7.26
C PRO A 281 -1.13 21.69 -8.44
N GLU A 282 -1.48 20.61 -9.11
CA GLU A 282 -0.82 20.18 -10.34
C GLU A 282 -1.52 20.80 -11.54
N PHE A 283 -0.77 21.45 -12.43
CA PHE A 283 -1.26 21.99 -13.69
C PHE A 283 -0.65 21.23 -14.87
N ASP A 284 -1.35 21.20 -16.01
CA ASP A 284 -0.77 20.76 -17.28
C ASP A 284 0.05 21.87 -17.94
N ASP A 285 0.69 21.55 -19.07
CA ASP A 285 1.54 22.48 -19.82
C ASP A 285 0.77 23.70 -20.36
N GLN A 286 -0.57 23.62 -20.42
CA GLN A 286 -1.46 24.70 -20.84
C GLN A 286 -1.94 25.56 -19.66
N GLY A 287 -1.50 25.27 -18.44
CA GLY A 287 -1.90 25.96 -17.22
C GLY A 287 -3.29 25.56 -16.70
N SER A 288 -3.90 24.51 -17.26
CA SER A 288 -5.17 23.98 -16.76
C SER A 288 -4.92 23.04 -15.58
N LEU A 289 -5.80 23.11 -14.57
CA LEU A 289 -5.71 22.30 -13.37
C LEU A 289 -5.78 20.83 -13.80
N LYS A 290 -4.76 20.06 -13.43
CA LYS A 290 -4.73 18.62 -13.62
C LYS A 290 -5.31 17.92 -12.39
N ARG A 291 -4.83 18.30 -11.20
CA ARG A 291 -5.23 17.69 -9.93
C ARG A 291 -4.97 18.63 -8.76
N ILE A 292 -5.88 18.64 -7.79
CA ILE A 292 -5.69 19.24 -6.47
C ILE A 292 -6.10 18.21 -5.43
N SER A 293 -5.30 18.09 -4.37
CA SER A 293 -5.46 17.06 -3.35
C SER A 293 -5.52 17.68 -1.96
N VAL A 294 -6.38 17.11 -1.11
CA VAL A 294 -6.45 17.40 0.32
C VAL A 294 -6.32 16.09 1.10
N ALA A 295 -5.52 16.09 2.15
CA ALA A 295 -5.21 14.87 2.91
C ALA A 295 -5.15 15.14 4.41
N PRO A 296 -5.52 14.16 5.27
CA PRO A 296 -5.40 14.32 6.70
C PRO A 296 -3.93 14.26 7.16
N LEU A 297 -3.59 15.05 8.18
CA LEU A 297 -2.31 15.04 8.86
C LEU A 297 -2.24 13.84 9.79
N ASN A 298 -3.17 13.70 10.73
CA ASN A 298 -3.22 12.62 11.72
C ASN A 298 -4.34 11.63 11.43
N ILE A 299 -4.06 10.36 11.66
CA ILE A 299 -4.98 9.26 11.34
C ILE A 299 -5.63 8.60 12.56
N SER A 300 -5.20 8.95 13.78
CA SER A 300 -5.59 8.24 14.99
C SER A 300 -7.10 8.17 15.22
N GLU A 301 -7.83 9.26 14.97
CA GLU A 301 -9.30 9.27 15.13
C GLU A 301 -9.98 8.37 14.09
N TYR A 302 -9.57 8.45 12.82
CA TYR A 302 -10.09 7.56 11.78
C TYR A 302 -9.81 6.08 12.08
N THR A 303 -8.63 5.77 12.64
CA THR A 303 -8.31 4.38 12.99
C THR A 303 -9.16 3.86 14.16
N LYS A 304 -9.53 4.71 15.12
CA LYS A 304 -10.45 4.30 16.19
C LYS A 304 -11.83 3.95 15.64
N GLU A 305 -12.34 4.73 14.69
CA GLU A 305 -13.64 4.48 14.06
C GLU A 305 -13.62 3.28 13.11
N LEU A 306 -12.57 3.14 12.29
CA LEU A 306 -12.49 2.09 11.27
C LEU A 306 -12.13 0.71 11.86
N PHE A 307 -11.38 0.66 12.97
CA PHE A 307 -10.80 -0.58 13.51
C PHE A 307 -11.53 -1.06 14.75
N ASP A 308 -12.85 -0.98 14.75
CA ASP A 308 -13.68 -1.46 15.85
C ASP A 308 -13.77 -3.00 15.85
N SER A 309 -12.98 -3.61 16.74
CA SER A 309 -12.88 -5.04 17.02
C SER A 309 -12.19 -5.28 18.36
N ASP A 310 -12.53 -6.38 19.04
CA ASP A 310 -12.04 -6.69 20.39
C ASP A 310 -10.53 -6.92 20.44
N ILE A 311 -9.97 -7.63 19.44
CA ILE A 311 -8.54 -7.93 19.35
C ILE A 311 -8.02 -7.46 17.99
N GLN A 312 -7.00 -6.61 18.03
CA GLN A 312 -6.37 -6.02 16.86
C GLN A 312 -4.90 -6.42 16.82
N VAL A 313 -4.50 -7.08 15.74
CA VAL A 313 -3.14 -7.60 15.58
C VAL A 313 -2.47 -6.90 14.40
N TYR A 314 -1.33 -6.26 14.63
CA TYR A 314 -0.59 -5.49 13.62
C TYR A 314 0.74 -6.16 13.32
N MET A 315 0.88 -6.77 12.16
CA MET A 315 2.06 -7.54 11.79
C MET A 315 2.88 -6.81 10.72
N SER A 316 4.19 -6.68 10.92
CA SER A 316 5.10 -6.12 9.91
C SER A 316 6.56 -6.50 10.18
N ALA A 317 7.41 -6.47 9.15
CA ALA A 317 8.84 -6.73 9.29
C ALA A 317 9.65 -5.56 9.85
N THR A 318 9.12 -4.34 9.79
CA THR A 318 9.91 -3.12 9.98
C THR A 318 9.25 -2.13 10.94
N ILE A 319 8.38 -2.61 11.82
CA ILE A 319 7.56 -1.79 12.73
C ILE A 319 8.23 -1.68 14.11
N ASP A 320 8.15 -0.49 14.72
CA ASP A 320 8.53 -0.27 16.12
C ASP A 320 7.31 0.07 16.96
N ARG A 321 7.37 -0.22 18.27
CA ARG A 321 6.25 0.01 19.20
C ARG A 321 5.91 1.50 19.34
N THR A 322 6.91 2.34 19.55
CA THR A 322 6.73 3.72 19.98
C THR A 322 6.13 4.59 18.88
N ASN A 323 6.74 4.63 17.69
CA ASN A 323 6.24 5.50 16.63
C ASN A 323 4.94 4.98 16.04
N PHE A 324 4.79 3.65 15.89
CA PHE A 324 3.54 3.08 15.41
C PHE A 324 2.39 3.35 16.37
N SER A 325 2.59 3.20 17.69
CA SER A 325 1.56 3.51 18.68
C SER A 325 1.14 4.98 18.63
N LYS A 326 2.08 5.91 18.43
CA LYS A 326 1.76 7.34 18.22
C LYS A 326 0.91 7.57 16.97
N ILE A 327 1.28 6.96 15.84
CA ILE A 327 0.56 7.10 14.57
C ILE A 327 -0.89 6.60 14.71
N MET A 328 -1.06 5.46 15.38
CA MET A 328 -2.37 4.81 15.58
C MET A 328 -3.16 5.41 16.76
N GLY A 329 -2.55 6.22 17.61
CA GLY A 329 -3.18 6.76 18.81
C GLY A 329 -3.38 5.75 19.95
N PHE A 330 -2.54 4.71 20.03
CA PHE A 330 -2.61 3.71 21.10
C PHE A 330 -2.03 4.26 22.41
N LYS A 331 -2.75 4.02 23.52
CA LYS A 331 -2.29 4.38 24.87
C LYS A 331 -1.43 3.28 25.48
N ASP A 332 -1.89 2.04 25.39
CA ASP A 332 -1.15 0.85 25.78
C ASP A 332 -1.37 -0.24 24.73
N CYS A 333 -0.33 -0.99 24.42
CA CYS A 333 -0.35 -2.03 23.41
C CYS A 333 0.66 -3.13 23.76
N GLY A 334 0.28 -4.36 23.46
CA GLY A 334 1.19 -5.50 23.50
C GLY A 334 2.20 -5.38 22.36
N PHE A 335 3.44 -5.78 22.59
CA PHE A 335 4.48 -5.74 21.57
C PHE A 335 5.30 -7.02 21.59
N ILE A 336 5.36 -7.68 20.43
CA ILE A 336 6.18 -8.87 20.19
C ILE A 336 7.29 -8.46 19.22
N ASN A 337 8.53 -8.42 19.69
CA ASN A 337 9.70 -8.19 18.86
C ASN A 337 10.44 -9.51 18.69
N VAL A 338 10.47 -10.04 17.46
CA VAL A 338 11.18 -11.28 17.18
C VAL A 338 12.69 -11.02 17.28
N PRO A 339 13.42 -11.76 18.12
CA PRO A 339 14.80 -11.43 18.45
C PRO A 339 15.79 -11.72 17.32
N LYS A 340 15.50 -12.69 16.44
CA LYS A 340 16.44 -13.15 15.40
C LYS A 340 15.76 -13.29 14.05
N SER A 341 16.49 -12.96 13.00
CA SER A 341 16.12 -13.31 11.62
C SER A 341 16.18 -14.84 11.44
N PRO A 342 15.31 -15.44 10.61
CA PRO A 342 15.46 -16.83 10.19
C PRO A 342 16.67 -17.02 9.26
N PHE A 343 17.23 -15.94 8.73
CA PHE A 343 18.36 -15.98 7.80
C PHE A 343 19.70 -15.72 8.50
N PRO A 344 20.72 -16.55 8.25
CA PRO A 344 22.06 -16.36 8.81
C PRO A 344 22.64 -14.97 8.46
N PRO A 345 23.29 -14.26 9.41
CA PRO A 345 23.86 -12.93 9.16
C PRO A 345 24.80 -12.87 7.95
N GLU A 346 25.56 -13.94 7.71
CA GLU A 346 26.50 -14.09 6.61
C GLU A 346 25.84 -14.04 5.22
N ASN A 347 24.58 -14.45 5.12
CA ASN A 347 23.82 -14.44 3.88
C ASN A 347 23.20 -13.07 3.58
N ARG A 348 23.16 -12.15 4.55
CA ARG A 348 22.47 -10.86 4.45
C ARG A 348 23.32 -9.70 4.96
N ARG A 349 24.61 -9.75 4.65
CA ARG A 349 25.60 -8.76 5.11
C ARG A 349 25.24 -7.37 4.60
N VAL A 350 25.38 -6.38 5.48
CA VAL A 350 25.27 -4.96 5.13
C VAL A 350 26.63 -4.30 5.30
N ILE A 351 27.18 -3.76 4.23
CA ILE A 351 28.47 -3.08 4.19
C ILE A 351 28.23 -1.59 4.00
N PHE A 352 28.60 -0.79 5.00
CA PHE A 352 28.56 0.67 4.93
C PHE A 352 29.84 1.21 4.29
N ASN A 353 29.79 1.48 2.98
CA ASN A 353 30.92 2.10 2.27
C ASN A 353 31.10 3.58 2.66
N ASN A 354 30.03 4.25 3.08
CA ASN A 354 30.05 5.63 3.60
C ASN A 354 30.83 6.61 2.72
N VAL A 355 30.63 6.52 1.40
CA VAL A 355 31.41 7.26 0.40
C VAL A 355 31.21 8.77 0.53
N ALA A 356 29.96 9.22 0.65
CA ALA A 356 29.61 10.63 0.77
C ALA A 356 28.26 10.82 1.46
N ARG A 357 28.02 12.01 2.03
CA ARG A 357 26.71 12.37 2.61
C ARG A 357 25.84 12.98 1.52
N LEU A 358 24.82 12.26 1.08
CA LEU A 358 24.06 12.64 -0.11
C LEU A 358 22.80 13.46 0.22
N SER A 359 22.63 14.57 -0.49
CA SER A 359 21.49 15.49 -0.38
C SER A 359 21.15 16.07 -1.75
N SER A 360 20.14 16.93 -1.86
CA SER A 360 19.88 17.68 -3.10
C SER A 360 20.92 18.77 -3.38
N ARG A 361 21.78 19.07 -2.39
CA ARG A 361 22.83 20.10 -2.46
C ARG A 361 24.24 19.51 -2.46
N SER A 362 24.37 18.18 -2.57
CA SER A 362 25.68 17.55 -2.60
C SER A 362 26.43 17.98 -3.87
N PRO A 363 27.74 18.22 -3.78
CA PRO A 363 28.55 18.59 -4.93
C PRO A 363 28.62 17.43 -5.92
N GLU A 364 28.79 17.76 -7.20
CA GLU A 364 28.88 16.76 -8.26
C GLU A 364 30.02 15.75 -8.04
N SER A 365 31.11 16.17 -7.38
CA SER A 365 32.24 15.30 -7.00
C SER A 365 31.81 14.11 -6.14
N ASP A 366 30.81 14.29 -5.27
CA ASP A 366 30.31 13.21 -4.40
C ASP A 366 29.56 12.18 -5.25
N ASP A 367 28.73 12.63 -6.20
CA ASP A 367 28.02 11.74 -7.13
C ASP A 367 29.01 10.98 -8.03
N ILE A 368 30.13 11.59 -8.44
CA ILE A 368 31.23 10.90 -9.17
C ILE A 368 31.85 9.82 -8.27
N ALA A 369 32.21 10.17 -7.03
CA ALA A 369 32.85 9.24 -6.11
C ALA A 369 31.96 8.03 -5.83
N VAL A 370 30.67 8.28 -5.57
CA VAL A 370 29.65 7.23 -5.39
C VAL A 370 29.55 6.35 -6.64
N ALA A 371 29.43 6.94 -7.83
CA ALA A 371 29.34 6.16 -9.07
C ALA A 371 30.56 5.27 -9.30
N ARG A 372 31.78 5.74 -8.98
CA ARG A 372 33.02 4.93 -9.08
C ARG A 372 33.02 3.72 -8.15
N VAL A 373 32.54 3.91 -6.92
CA VAL A 373 32.44 2.80 -5.95
C VAL A 373 31.35 1.82 -6.40
N ILE A 374 30.20 2.31 -6.87
CA ILE A 374 29.14 1.46 -7.43
C ILE A 374 29.66 0.64 -8.62
N ASP A 375 30.39 1.27 -9.55
CA ASP A 375 30.99 0.59 -10.70
C ASP A 375 31.93 -0.54 -10.27
N SER A 376 32.77 -0.26 -9.25
CA SER A 376 33.68 -1.24 -8.66
C SER A 376 32.93 -2.39 -7.97
N VAL A 377 31.83 -2.09 -7.27
CA VAL A 377 30.97 -3.11 -6.65
C VAL A 377 30.34 -3.99 -7.72
N MET A 378 29.74 -3.41 -8.77
CA MET A 378 29.16 -4.18 -9.87
C MET A 378 30.19 -5.06 -10.58
N ALA A 379 31.45 -4.62 -10.67
CA ALA A 379 32.55 -5.39 -11.24
C ALA A 379 32.94 -6.63 -10.41
N MET A 380 32.66 -6.65 -9.10
CA MET A 380 32.84 -7.85 -8.26
C MET A 380 31.82 -8.95 -8.59
N TYR A 381 30.71 -8.60 -9.25
CA TYR A 381 29.61 -9.50 -9.58
C TYR A 381 29.34 -9.52 -11.09
N PRO A 382 30.29 -9.94 -11.96
CA PRO A 382 30.16 -9.82 -13.41
C PRO A 382 29.01 -10.66 -14.00
N ASP A 383 28.72 -11.80 -13.37
CA ASP A 383 27.75 -12.79 -13.85
C ASP A 383 26.52 -12.91 -12.94
N SER A 384 26.30 -11.92 -12.07
CA SER A 384 25.18 -11.95 -11.14
C SER A 384 24.21 -10.82 -11.41
N ARG A 385 22.93 -11.08 -11.10
CA ARG A 385 21.91 -10.05 -11.06
C ARG A 385 22.01 -9.23 -9.77
N GLY A 386 21.61 -7.97 -9.85
CA GLY A 386 21.65 -7.07 -8.69
C GLY A 386 20.56 -6.01 -8.70
N LEU A 387 20.43 -5.32 -7.56
CA LEU A 387 19.47 -4.25 -7.35
C LEU A 387 20.17 -2.99 -6.85
N ILE A 388 19.92 -1.86 -7.49
CA ILE A 388 20.36 -0.53 -7.05
C ILE A 388 19.13 0.32 -6.72
N LEU A 389 19.04 0.76 -5.47
CA LEU A 389 17.97 1.64 -4.99
C LEU A 389 18.50 3.07 -4.84
N THR A 390 17.81 4.02 -5.47
CA THR A 390 18.09 5.46 -5.39
C THR A 390 16.89 6.22 -4.83
N SER A 391 17.02 7.55 -4.69
CA SER A 391 15.94 8.41 -4.19
C SER A 391 15.07 9.03 -5.29
N SER A 392 15.48 9.06 -6.56
CA SER A 392 14.71 9.70 -7.64
C SER A 392 15.09 9.24 -9.04
N LYS A 393 14.19 9.42 -10.02
CA LYS A 393 14.46 9.14 -11.45
C LYS A 393 15.69 9.88 -11.96
N TYR A 394 15.85 11.14 -11.55
CA TYR A 394 17.03 11.95 -11.87
C TYR A 394 18.34 11.27 -11.42
N ARG A 395 18.38 10.74 -10.19
CA ARG A 395 19.58 10.03 -9.70
C ARG A 395 19.83 8.73 -10.45
N CYS A 396 18.79 7.99 -10.84
CA CYS A 396 18.95 6.82 -11.70
C CYS A 396 19.62 7.17 -13.03
N GLN A 397 19.11 8.17 -13.74
CA GLN A 397 19.69 8.62 -15.01
C GLN A 397 21.11 9.18 -14.83
N ASN A 398 21.33 9.95 -13.76
CA ASN A 398 22.63 10.53 -13.44
C ASN A 398 23.67 9.42 -13.16
N LEU A 399 23.33 8.43 -12.32
CA LEU A 399 24.19 7.28 -12.03
C LEU A 399 24.50 6.49 -13.31
N LYS A 400 23.47 6.12 -14.10
CA LYS A 400 23.65 5.35 -15.35
C LYS A 400 24.64 6.01 -16.31
N ARG A 401 24.63 7.35 -16.41
CA ARG A 401 25.57 8.11 -17.26
C ARG A 401 27.00 8.15 -16.74
N ARG A 402 27.22 7.93 -15.44
CA ARG A 402 28.54 7.97 -14.80
C ARG A 402 29.20 6.60 -14.66
N LEU A 403 28.44 5.52 -14.79
CA LEU A 403 28.96 4.17 -14.80
C LEU A 403 29.84 3.91 -16.03
N GLY A 404 30.82 3.03 -15.88
CA GLY A 404 31.64 2.57 -17.00
C GLY A 404 30.79 1.86 -18.06
N PRO A 405 31.20 1.85 -19.35
CA PRO A 405 30.39 1.31 -20.43
C PRO A 405 29.93 -0.15 -20.23
N ALA A 406 30.76 -0.97 -19.59
CA ALA A 406 30.42 -2.36 -19.28
C ALA A 406 29.26 -2.46 -18.27
N GLN A 407 29.31 -1.71 -17.18
CA GLN A 407 28.28 -1.73 -16.15
C GLN A 407 27.00 -1.01 -16.60
N ALA A 408 27.13 0.11 -17.31
CA ALA A 408 26.00 0.86 -17.85
C ALA A 408 25.11 0.02 -18.78
N ARG A 409 25.68 -0.94 -19.53
CA ARG A 409 24.94 -1.88 -20.39
C ARG A 409 24.10 -2.90 -19.62
N ARG A 410 24.47 -3.21 -18.37
CA ARG A 410 23.74 -4.15 -17.50
C ARG A 410 22.53 -3.49 -16.82
N ILE A 411 22.45 -2.16 -16.82
CA ILE A 411 21.42 -1.41 -16.10
C ILE A 411 20.07 -1.48 -16.81
N GLN A 412 19.08 -1.97 -16.07
CA GLN A 412 17.66 -1.96 -16.41
C GLN A 412 16.96 -0.91 -15.53
N LEU A 413 16.45 0.16 -16.14
CA LEU A 413 15.69 1.17 -15.43
C LEU A 413 14.29 0.63 -15.15
N ALA A 414 13.89 0.58 -13.89
CA ALA A 414 12.59 0.08 -13.48
C ALA A 414 11.79 1.19 -12.79
N HIS A 415 11.00 1.93 -13.55
CA HIS A 415 10.12 2.98 -13.04
C HIS A 415 8.66 2.68 -13.36
N SER A 416 7.73 3.36 -12.66
CA SER A 416 6.28 3.18 -12.85
C SER A 416 5.83 3.31 -14.30
N VAL A 417 6.48 4.20 -15.05
CA VAL A 417 6.44 4.28 -16.51
C VAL A 417 7.85 4.68 -16.93
N ASN A 418 8.45 3.85 -17.78
CA ASN A 418 9.75 4.10 -18.40
C ASN A 418 9.57 4.91 -19.70
N GLU A 419 10.68 5.43 -20.24
CA GLU A 419 10.66 6.23 -21.49
C GLU A 419 10.14 5.44 -22.69
N ASP A 420 10.29 4.12 -22.68
CA ASP A 420 9.78 3.16 -23.67
C ASP A 420 8.35 2.69 -23.37
N SER A 421 7.65 3.31 -22.43
CA SER A 421 6.34 2.91 -21.92
C SER A 421 6.27 1.56 -21.21
N SER A 422 7.41 0.89 -20.98
CA SER A 422 7.43 -0.36 -20.23
C SER A 422 7.01 -0.15 -18.77
N THR A 423 6.31 -1.15 -18.24
CA THR A 423 5.88 -1.19 -16.84
C THR A 423 6.94 -1.85 -15.95
N ILE A 424 6.83 -1.66 -14.63
CA ILE A 424 7.72 -2.34 -13.67
C ILE A 424 7.64 -3.86 -13.83
N ASP A 425 6.44 -4.40 -14.01
CA ASP A 425 6.23 -5.85 -14.09
C ASP A 425 6.90 -6.43 -15.35
N GLU A 426 6.79 -5.74 -16.50
CA GLU A 426 7.49 -6.13 -17.74
C GLU A 426 9.02 -6.08 -17.59
N VAL A 427 9.55 -5.08 -16.88
CA VAL A 427 10.99 -4.99 -16.62
C VAL A 427 11.45 -6.11 -15.69
N LEU A 428 10.64 -6.48 -14.68
CA LEU A 428 10.96 -7.59 -13.78
C LEU A 428 10.92 -8.94 -14.50
N GLU A 429 10.00 -9.13 -15.44
CA GLU A 429 9.93 -10.31 -16.30
C GLU A 429 11.21 -10.40 -17.16
N CYS A 430 11.55 -9.35 -17.90
CA CYS A 430 12.79 -9.27 -18.67
C CYS A 430 14.05 -9.48 -17.81
N HIS A 431 14.04 -8.99 -16.57
CA HIS A 431 15.18 -9.13 -15.66
C HIS A 431 15.50 -10.59 -15.35
N SER A 432 14.47 -11.44 -15.28
CA SER A 432 14.65 -12.87 -15.05
C SER A 432 15.41 -13.55 -16.21
N ASP A 433 15.29 -13.04 -17.43
CA ASP A 433 15.97 -13.56 -18.63
C ASP A 433 17.38 -13.00 -18.84
N ILE A 434 17.79 -11.97 -18.09
CA ILE A 434 19.10 -11.31 -18.24
C ILE A 434 20.04 -11.76 -17.11
N PRO A 435 20.99 -12.68 -17.34
CA PRO A 435 21.75 -13.34 -16.27
C PRO A 435 22.59 -12.41 -15.39
N ASN A 436 23.10 -11.31 -15.96
CA ASN A 436 23.92 -10.32 -15.25
C ASN A 436 23.23 -8.95 -15.15
N GLY A 437 21.91 -8.92 -15.29
CA GLY A 437 21.11 -7.71 -15.29
C GLY A 437 21.12 -7.00 -13.94
N VAL A 438 21.10 -5.67 -13.93
CA VAL A 438 21.07 -4.89 -12.69
C VAL A 438 19.91 -3.92 -12.73
N LEU A 439 18.91 -4.15 -11.86
CA LEU A 439 17.76 -3.26 -11.72
C LEU A 439 18.22 -1.95 -11.06
N LEU A 440 17.84 -0.82 -11.64
CA LEU A 440 18.09 0.51 -11.08
C LEU A 440 16.77 1.25 -10.93
N SER A 441 16.38 1.57 -9.69
CA SER A 441 15.09 2.17 -9.42
C SER A 441 15.06 3.09 -8.22
N SER A 442 14.18 4.10 -8.30
CA SER A 442 13.77 4.92 -7.16
C SER A 442 12.44 4.46 -6.51
N SER A 443 11.79 3.45 -7.07
CA SER A 443 10.42 3.02 -6.71
C SER A 443 10.36 1.61 -6.13
N LEU A 444 11.33 0.75 -6.43
CA LEU A 444 11.40 -0.66 -6.00
C LEU A 444 11.74 -0.88 -4.50
N TRP A 445 11.51 0.11 -3.66
CA TRP A 445 11.75 0.02 -2.21
C TRP A 445 10.79 -0.95 -1.50
N GLN A 446 9.64 -1.25 -2.10
CA GLN A 446 8.59 -2.12 -1.56
C GLN A 446 7.95 -2.93 -2.70
N GLY A 447 7.18 -3.97 -2.36
CA GLY A 447 6.30 -4.66 -3.30
C GLY A 447 6.96 -5.63 -4.29
N ILE A 448 8.29 -5.76 -4.31
CA ILE A 448 8.99 -6.75 -5.13
C ILE A 448 9.59 -7.91 -4.34
N ASP A 449 9.71 -9.04 -5.04
CA ASP A 449 10.21 -10.32 -4.54
C ASP A 449 11.31 -10.85 -5.49
N LEU A 450 12.58 -10.56 -5.18
CA LEU A 450 13.75 -10.99 -5.97
C LEU A 450 14.41 -12.20 -5.29
N LYS A 451 13.86 -13.39 -5.52
CA LYS A 451 14.38 -14.65 -4.93
C LYS A 451 15.59 -15.20 -5.69
N GLY A 452 16.46 -15.89 -4.97
CA GLY A 452 17.58 -16.63 -5.53
C GLY A 452 18.48 -15.78 -6.41
N ASP A 453 18.74 -16.25 -7.63
CA ASP A 453 19.62 -15.58 -8.59
C ASP A 453 19.02 -14.30 -9.20
N LEU A 454 17.79 -13.91 -8.81
CA LEU A 454 17.20 -12.63 -9.20
C LEU A 454 17.88 -11.43 -8.50
N SER A 455 18.58 -11.65 -7.38
CA SER A 455 19.44 -10.61 -6.80
C SER A 455 20.50 -11.20 -5.86
N ARG A 456 21.78 -11.11 -6.24
CA ARG A 456 22.92 -11.57 -5.41
C ARG A 456 23.71 -10.44 -4.78
N PHE A 457 23.44 -9.20 -5.18
CA PHE A 457 23.97 -8.03 -4.52
C PHE A 457 22.99 -6.87 -4.62
N GLN A 458 23.02 -6.02 -3.60
CA GLN A 458 22.17 -4.86 -3.51
C GLN A 458 23.01 -3.62 -3.22
N ILE A 459 22.62 -2.48 -3.77
CA ILE A 459 23.28 -1.20 -3.54
C ILE A 459 22.22 -0.20 -3.11
N ILE A 460 22.38 0.38 -1.93
CA ILE A 460 21.67 1.59 -1.51
C ILE A 460 22.55 2.78 -1.87
N GLU A 461 22.18 3.43 -2.96
CA GLU A 461 22.89 4.61 -3.45
C GLU A 461 22.65 5.80 -2.53
N LYS A 462 21.40 6.04 -2.14
CA LYS A 462 21.00 7.16 -1.28
C LYS A 462 19.90 6.77 -0.29
N CYS A 463 19.99 7.32 0.92
CA CYS A 463 18.99 7.12 1.96
C CYS A 463 17.60 7.63 1.51
N PRO A 464 16.51 6.87 1.70
CA PRO A 464 15.19 7.18 1.14
C PRO A 464 14.37 8.14 2.01
N TYR A 465 14.95 9.28 2.38
CA TYR A 465 14.24 10.31 3.14
C TYR A 465 12.94 10.75 2.44
N PRO A 466 11.81 10.89 3.18
CA PRO A 466 10.58 11.44 2.63
C PRO A 466 10.79 12.83 2.00
N TYR A 467 10.07 13.12 0.92
CA TYR A 467 10.26 14.36 0.17
C TYR A 467 9.69 15.57 0.93
N LEU A 468 10.55 16.48 1.39
CA LEU A 468 10.15 17.67 2.16
C LEU A 468 9.44 18.76 1.34
N GLY A 469 9.37 18.62 0.01
CA GLY A 469 8.50 19.48 -0.81
C GLY A 469 7.02 19.08 -0.73
N ASP A 470 6.71 17.86 -0.30
CA ASP A 470 5.33 17.47 0.02
C ASP A 470 4.87 18.22 1.28
N ARG A 471 3.76 18.95 1.17
CA ARG A 471 3.25 19.83 2.23
C ARG A 471 2.90 19.04 3.49
N ARG A 472 2.35 17.82 3.35
CA ARG A 472 2.00 16.95 4.48
C ARG A 472 3.25 16.41 5.16
N VAL A 473 4.22 15.92 4.40
CA VAL A 473 5.51 15.43 4.93
C VAL A 473 6.22 16.53 5.71
N LYS A 474 6.26 17.76 5.15
CA LYS A 474 6.85 18.92 5.80
C LYS A 474 6.14 19.24 7.12
N ALA A 475 4.81 19.31 7.12
CA ALA A 475 4.02 19.59 8.32
C ALA A 475 4.21 18.51 9.40
N LYS A 476 4.17 17.22 9.02
CA LYS A 476 4.44 16.09 9.93
C LYS A 476 5.84 16.17 10.54
N ASN A 477 6.87 16.42 9.75
CA ASN A 477 8.24 16.53 10.23
C ASN A 477 8.44 17.74 11.18
N GLN A 478 7.73 18.84 10.95
CA GLN A 478 7.74 20.01 11.84
C GLN A 478 7.04 19.72 13.16
N ALA A 479 5.93 18.98 13.14
CA ALA A 479 5.17 18.61 14.34
C ALA A 479 5.88 17.51 15.15
N ASP A 480 6.38 16.47 14.49
CA ASP A 480 7.09 15.36 15.11
C ASP A 480 8.22 14.86 14.20
N ARG A 481 9.46 15.23 14.55
CA ARG A 481 10.67 14.76 13.83
C ARG A 481 10.84 13.24 13.90
N SER A 482 10.37 12.59 14.97
CA SER A 482 10.50 11.13 15.14
C SER A 482 9.71 10.38 14.07
N TRP A 483 8.54 10.90 13.66
CA TRP A 483 7.78 10.36 12.52
C TRP A 483 8.60 10.34 11.22
N TYR A 484 9.27 11.46 10.89
CA TYR A 484 10.05 11.57 9.65
C TYR A 484 11.24 10.59 9.63
N VAL A 485 11.93 10.47 10.76
CA VAL A 485 13.01 9.52 10.95
C VAL A 485 12.49 8.08 10.85
N TYR A 486 11.37 7.77 11.52
CA TYR A 486 10.75 6.45 11.50
C TYR A 486 10.36 6.03 10.08
N GLN A 487 9.70 6.90 9.31
CA GLN A 487 9.36 6.62 7.90
C GLN A 487 10.60 6.32 7.06
N THR A 488 11.72 7.01 7.33
CA THR A 488 12.99 6.75 6.66
C THR A 488 13.56 5.38 7.04
N VAL A 489 13.58 5.03 8.33
CA VAL A 489 14.08 3.75 8.84
C VAL A 489 13.26 2.58 8.30
N ILE A 490 11.92 2.65 8.35
CA ILE A 490 11.04 1.62 7.77
C ILE A 490 11.41 1.37 6.31
N LYS A 491 11.45 2.43 5.50
CA LYS A 491 11.70 2.31 4.06
C LYS A 491 13.08 1.74 3.76
N LEU A 492 14.08 2.14 4.54
CA LEU A 492 15.44 1.60 4.42
C LEU A 492 15.51 0.11 4.75
N LEU A 493 14.91 -0.33 5.86
CA LEU A 493 14.87 -1.74 6.26
C LEU A 493 14.08 -2.61 5.27
N GLN A 494 13.00 -2.07 4.72
CA GLN A 494 12.27 -2.72 3.61
C GLN A 494 13.17 -2.89 2.39
N GLY A 495 14.00 -1.88 2.09
CA GLY A 495 15.06 -1.95 1.10
C GLY A 495 16.03 -3.09 1.38
N PHE A 496 16.63 -3.16 2.57
CA PHE A 496 17.59 -4.22 2.92
C PHE A 496 17.03 -5.65 2.80
N GLY A 497 15.71 -5.81 2.96
CA GLY A 497 15.04 -7.11 2.83
C GLY A 497 14.60 -7.50 1.40
N ARG A 498 15.03 -6.80 0.34
CA ARG A 498 14.57 -7.09 -1.03
C ARG A 498 15.20 -8.34 -1.66
N SER A 499 16.47 -8.59 -1.34
CA SER A 499 17.28 -9.64 -2.00
C SER A 499 17.33 -10.96 -1.22
N ILE A 500 16.76 -11.00 0.00
CA ILE A 500 16.79 -12.17 0.89
C ILE A 500 15.36 -12.52 1.32
N ARG A 501 14.87 -13.66 0.84
CA ARG A 501 13.47 -14.09 1.01
C ARG A 501 13.32 -15.56 1.38
N ASP A 502 14.29 -16.39 1.01
CA ASP A 502 14.35 -17.83 1.29
C ASP A 502 15.62 -18.22 2.07
N SER A 503 15.68 -19.42 2.65
CA SER A 503 16.81 -19.88 3.46
C SER A 503 18.10 -20.02 2.65
N GLU A 504 17.96 -20.32 1.36
CA GLU A 504 19.08 -20.48 0.42
C GLU A 504 19.51 -19.16 -0.24
N ASP A 505 18.76 -18.08 0.00
CA ASP A 505 19.12 -16.76 -0.54
C ASP A 505 20.35 -16.21 0.18
N HIS A 506 21.23 -15.60 -0.61
CA HIS A 506 22.37 -14.84 -0.12
C HIS A 506 22.60 -13.63 -1.02
N ALA A 507 22.88 -12.50 -0.39
CA ALA A 507 23.17 -11.23 -1.04
C ALA A 507 23.90 -10.29 -0.08
N THR A 508 24.85 -9.53 -0.61
CA THR A 508 25.50 -8.45 0.13
C THR A 508 24.86 -7.11 -0.25
N THR A 509 24.44 -6.35 0.76
CA THR A 509 23.96 -4.98 0.59
C THR A 509 25.09 -3.99 0.84
N TYR A 510 25.37 -3.13 -0.13
CA TYR A 510 26.36 -2.06 -0.04
C TYR A 510 25.66 -0.71 0.09
N VAL A 511 26.08 0.11 1.06
CA VAL A 511 25.45 1.41 1.36
C VAL A 511 26.44 2.53 1.09
N MET A 512 26.12 3.37 0.11
CA MET A 512 27.01 4.46 -0.33
C MET A 512 26.86 5.72 0.51
N ASP A 513 25.64 6.05 0.92
CA ASP A 513 25.32 7.27 1.65
C ASP A 513 25.75 7.19 3.12
N SER A 514 26.71 8.03 3.51
CA SER A 514 27.28 8.06 4.86
C SER A 514 26.30 8.51 5.95
N SER A 515 25.15 9.08 5.58
CA SER A 515 24.11 9.44 6.55
C SER A 515 23.40 8.21 7.13
N VAL A 516 23.42 7.06 6.44
CA VAL A 516 22.62 5.90 6.80
C VAL A 516 23.08 5.24 8.10
N GLN A 517 24.38 4.99 8.24
CA GLN A 517 24.91 4.32 9.44
C GLN A 517 24.62 5.15 10.69
N SER A 518 24.89 6.46 10.63
CA SER A 518 24.60 7.39 11.73
C SER A 518 23.10 7.48 12.05
N LEU A 519 22.24 7.47 11.03
CA LEU A 519 20.78 7.44 11.20
C LEU A 519 20.35 6.19 11.97
N LEU A 520 20.82 5.00 11.58
CA LEU A 520 20.45 3.74 12.23
C LEU A 520 21.01 3.66 13.66
N SER A 521 22.28 4.00 13.87
CA SER A 521 22.91 3.91 15.20
C SER A 521 22.29 4.86 16.22
N ARG A 522 21.85 6.05 15.80
CA ARG A 522 21.20 7.03 16.69
C ARG A 522 19.75 6.70 17.01
N ASN A 523 19.10 5.85 16.21
CA ASN A 523 17.69 5.48 16.35
C ASN A 523 17.54 3.96 16.44
N ARG A 524 18.45 3.31 17.18
CA ARG A 524 18.53 1.84 17.29
C ARG A 524 17.24 1.22 17.81
N GLU A 525 16.51 1.95 18.65
CA GLU A 525 15.20 1.57 19.18
C GLU A 525 14.10 1.47 18.11
N MET A 526 14.24 2.18 16.99
CA MET A 526 13.32 2.08 15.84
C MET A 526 13.64 0.88 14.93
N VAL A 527 14.81 0.25 15.11
CA VAL A 527 15.25 -0.90 14.31
C VAL A 527 14.78 -2.19 14.99
N PRO A 528 13.99 -3.04 14.33
CA PRO A 528 13.59 -4.35 14.87
C PRO A 528 14.80 -5.21 15.26
N ALA A 529 14.65 -6.02 16.32
CA ALA A 529 15.77 -6.77 16.89
C ALA A 529 16.42 -7.72 15.88
N ALA A 530 15.61 -8.31 14.98
CA ALA A 530 16.06 -9.22 13.93
C ALA A 530 17.08 -8.62 12.93
N TYR A 531 17.27 -7.29 12.90
CA TYR A 531 18.29 -6.63 12.06
C TYR A 531 19.56 -6.25 12.84
N HIS A 532 19.57 -6.33 14.17
CA HIS A 532 20.67 -5.76 14.96
C HIS A 532 22.01 -6.43 14.66
N ASP A 533 22.01 -7.74 14.42
CA ASP A 533 23.20 -8.54 14.15
C ASP A 533 23.94 -8.22 12.83
N VAL A 534 23.31 -7.49 11.91
CA VAL A 534 23.96 -7.05 10.66
C VAL A 534 24.14 -5.54 10.56
N LEU A 535 23.55 -4.77 11.49
CA LEU A 535 23.58 -3.30 11.47
C LEU A 535 24.43 -2.70 12.59
N PHE A 536 24.63 -3.42 13.70
CA PHE A 536 25.34 -2.98 14.90
C PHE A 536 26.29 -4.07 15.38
#